data_AF-A0A966TFC1-F1
#
_entry.id   AF-A0A966TFC1-F1
#
_cell.length_a   1.000
_cell.length_b   1.000
_cell.length_c   1.000
_cell.angle_alpha   90.00
_cell.angle_beta   90.00
_cell.angle_gamma   90.00
#
_symmetry.space_group_name_H-M   'P 1'
#
loop_
_entity.id
_entity.type
_entity.pdbx_description
1 polymer ?
#
loop_
_entity_poly.entity_id
_entity_poly.type
_entity_poly.pdbx_seq_one_letter_code
_entity_poly.pdbx_strand_id
1 'polypeptide(L)'
;IKPVESISDNPKFNLAWVTVFTVLVVSIIGFRFQEMPFGKLTTNSAGETIYRWGFISTKATNDGFVDGWARWNFTGYEGKSAYAEYRAVVETMKNIGEDPNLGCGRALWENNSELNKYGTTMSLMLLPHWTKGCIGSMEGLNFEAAGTTPYHFITAAAMSKQSSNPVRELRYDDNNAGLGVRYLQELGVRYYMAFTAEAISQANQQAALSKIAESGPWVIYKVDRSDLVVPMTVQPVIVSTTSDDPKERWLEIGTSWFQHPEDWAAVPADDGPESWQKVDAKIDLNRRQGEPADPSRKVDIVKPAENISVVELEPVTISNTKLEDEAISFSVDKVGVPVLVRMSYFPNWKVENAQGPYRVAPNMMVVIPTKNNIRLHYGYTRVDFFAYFMTFVGICTMAVRWRGRQVARRRKTARR
;
A
#
# COMPACT_ATOMS: atom_id res chain seq x y z
N ILE A 1 -20.25 -71.84 -1.94
CA ILE A 1 -20.35 -70.42 -1.56
C ILE A 1 -20.30 -70.36 -0.03
N LYS A 2 -19.16 -69.95 0.54
CA LYS A 2 -19.03 -69.60 1.96
C LYS A 2 -19.24 -68.08 2.09
N PRO A 3 -19.84 -67.57 3.17
CA PRO A 3 -20.06 -66.13 3.31
C PRO A 3 -18.73 -65.42 3.51
N VAL A 4 -18.60 -64.25 2.91
CA VAL A 4 -17.51 -63.30 3.15
C VAL A 4 -17.68 -62.77 4.57
N GLU A 5 -16.72 -63.05 5.45
CA GLU A 5 -16.64 -62.40 6.76
C GLU A 5 -16.35 -60.90 6.56
N SER A 6 -17.23 -60.09 7.12
CA SER A 6 -17.08 -58.65 7.26
C SER A 6 -15.90 -58.37 8.20
N ILE A 7 -14.75 -57.98 7.64
CA ILE A 7 -13.68 -57.33 8.41
C ILE A 7 -14.13 -55.88 8.64
N SER A 8 -14.93 -55.66 9.68
CA SER A 8 -15.09 -54.34 10.28
C SER A 8 -14.08 -54.21 11.43
N ASP A 9 -12.79 -54.14 11.08
CA ASP A 9 -11.80 -53.62 12.03
C ASP A 9 -12.01 -52.11 12.12
N ASN A 10 -12.95 -51.71 12.97
CA ASN A 10 -12.92 -50.36 13.54
C ASN A 10 -11.57 -50.23 14.22
N PRO A 11 -10.66 -49.33 13.80
CA PRO A 11 -9.47 -49.07 14.58
C PRO A 11 -9.95 -48.66 15.96
N LYS A 12 -9.65 -49.48 16.98
CA LYS A 12 -9.98 -49.16 18.37
C LYS A 12 -9.22 -47.88 18.69
N PHE A 13 -9.93 -46.76 18.57
CA PHE A 13 -9.41 -45.43 18.82
C PHE A 13 -9.02 -45.39 20.29
N ASN A 14 -7.74 -45.64 20.56
CA ASN A 14 -7.27 -45.86 21.91
C ASN A 14 -7.15 -44.49 22.57
N LEU A 15 -8.21 -44.09 23.27
CA LEU A 15 -8.33 -42.82 23.97
C LEU A 15 -7.11 -42.58 24.88
N ALA A 16 -6.50 -43.64 25.43
CA ALA A 16 -5.31 -43.52 26.25
C ALA A 16 -4.11 -42.95 25.47
N TRP A 17 -3.91 -43.34 24.20
CA TRP A 17 -2.85 -42.77 23.37
C TRP A 17 -3.09 -41.29 23.06
N VAL A 18 -4.34 -40.91 22.78
CA VAL A 18 -4.70 -39.50 22.55
C VAL A 18 -4.49 -38.68 23.83
N THR A 19 -4.88 -39.21 24.99
CA THR A 19 -4.67 -38.54 26.27
C THR A 19 -3.20 -38.39 26.60
N VAL A 20 -2.40 -39.45 26.45
CA VAL A 20 -0.94 -39.41 26.69
C VAL A 20 -0.28 -38.41 25.75
N PHE A 21 -0.61 -38.46 24.45
CA PHE A 21 -0.08 -37.52 23.47
C PHE A 21 -0.50 -36.07 23.76
N THR A 22 -1.76 -35.84 24.14
CA THR A 22 -2.27 -34.51 24.50
C THR A 22 -1.55 -33.97 25.73
N VAL A 23 -1.39 -34.78 26.79
CA VAL A 23 -0.66 -34.38 28.00
C VAL A 23 0.80 -34.08 27.67
N LEU A 24 1.44 -34.89 26.83
CA LEU A 24 2.82 -34.68 26.39
C LEU A 24 2.95 -33.36 25.59
N VAL A 25 2.09 -33.13 24.62
CA VAL A 25 2.08 -31.90 23.81
C VAL A 25 1.81 -30.67 24.69
N VAL A 26 0.80 -30.71 25.56
CA VAL A 26 0.48 -29.63 26.49
C VAL A 26 1.64 -29.38 27.46
N SER A 27 2.33 -30.43 27.94
CA SER A 27 3.49 -30.28 28.82
C SER A 27 4.69 -29.67 28.09
N ILE A 28 4.95 -30.06 26.84
CA ILE A 28 6.02 -29.47 26.02
C ILE A 28 5.72 -27.99 25.75
N ILE A 29 4.48 -27.67 25.36
CA ILE A 29 4.04 -26.29 25.11
C ILE A 29 4.11 -25.48 26.40
N GLY A 30 3.51 -25.96 27.49
CA GLY A 30 3.52 -25.30 28.79
C GLY A 30 4.93 -25.07 29.33
N PHE A 31 5.85 -26.03 29.18
CA PHE A 31 7.24 -25.85 29.58
C PHE A 31 7.99 -24.87 28.67
N ARG A 32 7.70 -24.88 27.35
CA ARG A 32 8.29 -23.96 26.38
C ARG A 32 7.85 -22.50 26.61
N PHE A 33 6.59 -22.30 26.98
CA PHE A 33 5.99 -21.00 27.31
C PHE A 33 6.04 -20.67 28.80
N GLN A 34 6.71 -21.49 29.63
CA GLN A 34 6.92 -21.21 31.06
C GLN A 34 5.63 -21.13 31.90
N GLU A 35 4.55 -21.76 31.44
CA GLU A 35 3.21 -21.78 32.06
C GLU A 35 2.87 -23.13 32.74
N MET A 36 3.86 -23.97 33.03
CA MET A 36 3.62 -25.23 33.74
C MET A 36 3.08 -24.98 35.15
N PRO A 37 2.12 -25.79 35.63
CA PRO A 37 1.66 -25.72 37.00
C PRO A 37 2.84 -25.90 37.96
N PHE A 38 2.95 -25.01 38.95
CA PHE A 38 4.03 -24.94 39.94
C PHE A 38 5.42 -24.54 39.38
N GLY A 39 5.50 -24.10 38.12
CA GLY A 39 6.70 -23.47 37.58
C GLY A 39 6.98 -22.13 38.27
N LYS A 40 8.26 -21.80 38.46
CA LYS A 40 8.69 -20.54 39.08
C LYS A 40 9.88 -19.93 38.36
N LEU A 41 9.88 -18.61 38.25
CA LEU A 41 11.07 -17.83 37.89
C LEU A 41 11.96 -17.68 39.14
N THR A 42 13.22 -18.07 39.02
CA THR A 42 14.23 -18.00 40.09
C THR A 42 15.53 -17.44 39.54
N THR A 43 16.35 -16.82 40.37
CA THR A 43 17.66 -16.31 39.96
C THR A 43 18.73 -17.36 40.27
N ASN A 44 19.56 -17.70 39.28
CA ASN A 44 20.69 -18.60 39.50
C ASN A 44 21.86 -17.89 40.18
N SER A 45 22.89 -18.64 40.57
CA SER A 45 24.11 -18.13 41.21
C SER A 45 24.95 -17.19 40.33
N ALA A 46 24.68 -17.13 39.02
CA ALA A 46 25.29 -16.20 38.07
C ALA A 46 24.47 -14.91 37.87
N GLY A 47 23.35 -14.74 38.59
CA GLY A 47 22.48 -13.57 38.49
C GLY A 47 21.47 -13.63 37.32
N GLU A 48 21.37 -14.75 36.61
CA GLU A 48 20.43 -14.91 35.49
C GLU A 48 19.07 -15.42 35.97
N THR A 49 17.99 -14.85 35.45
CA THR A 49 16.63 -15.34 35.66
C THR A 49 16.41 -16.64 34.87
N ILE A 50 16.07 -17.72 35.57
CA ILE A 50 15.78 -19.05 35.02
C ILE A 50 14.36 -19.48 35.37
N TYR A 51 13.71 -20.15 34.43
CA TYR A 51 12.44 -20.83 34.69
C TYR A 51 12.72 -22.24 35.20
N ARG A 52 12.13 -22.58 36.35
CA ARG A 52 12.30 -23.89 37.00
C ARG A 52 10.96 -24.56 37.21
N TRP A 53 10.86 -25.80 36.75
CA TRP A 53 9.73 -26.67 36.99
C TRP A 53 10.25 -27.99 37.58
N GLY A 54 10.14 -28.12 38.90
CA GLY A 54 10.74 -29.22 39.65
C GLY A 54 12.26 -29.28 39.53
N PHE A 55 12.76 -30.36 38.91
CA PHE A 55 14.18 -30.64 38.70
C PHE A 55 14.70 -30.16 37.34
N ILE A 56 13.83 -29.71 36.44
CA ILE A 56 14.20 -29.22 35.11
C ILE A 56 14.19 -27.69 35.13
N SER A 57 15.19 -27.06 34.51
CA SER A 57 15.27 -25.61 34.37
C SER A 57 15.70 -25.23 32.96
N THR A 58 15.25 -24.07 32.50
CA THR A 58 15.68 -23.44 31.24
C THR A 58 15.91 -21.95 31.47
N LYS A 59 16.61 -21.28 30.54
CA LYS A 59 16.69 -19.81 30.55
C LYS A 59 15.29 -19.24 30.51
N ALA A 60 14.99 -18.25 31.34
CA ALA A 60 13.71 -17.55 31.27
C ALA A 60 13.55 -16.99 29.85
N THR A 61 12.48 -17.39 29.18
CA THR A 61 12.06 -16.79 27.92
C THR A 61 11.16 -15.64 28.30
N ASN A 62 11.22 -14.56 27.52
CA ASN A 62 10.45 -13.37 27.84
C ASN A 62 8.97 -13.62 27.53
N ASP A 63 8.19 -14.19 28.46
CA ASP A 63 6.72 -14.19 28.38
C ASP A 63 6.20 -12.75 28.30
N GLY A 64 6.95 -11.82 28.89
CA GLY A 64 6.79 -10.37 28.72
C GLY A 64 6.94 -9.85 27.30
N PHE A 65 7.46 -10.63 26.33
CA PHE A 65 7.45 -10.23 24.93
C PHE A 65 6.04 -10.31 24.33
N VAL A 66 5.31 -11.40 24.56
CA VAL A 66 3.93 -11.56 24.04
C VAL A 66 2.99 -10.64 24.81
N ASP A 67 3.10 -10.58 26.14
CA ASP A 67 2.30 -9.66 26.96
C ASP A 67 2.62 -8.19 26.65
N GLY A 68 3.91 -7.87 26.47
CA GLY A 68 4.37 -6.55 26.10
C GLY A 68 3.89 -6.15 24.72
N TRP A 69 4.01 -7.03 23.73
CA TRP A 69 3.50 -6.83 22.37
C TRP A 69 1.98 -6.69 22.35
N ALA A 70 1.24 -7.57 23.04
CA ALA A 70 -0.21 -7.52 23.09
C ALA A 70 -0.67 -6.23 23.76
N ARG A 71 -0.16 -5.91 24.95
CA ARG A 71 -0.45 -4.64 25.63
C ARG A 71 -0.12 -3.46 24.73
N TRP A 72 1.02 -3.48 24.05
CA TRP A 72 1.41 -2.41 23.13
C TRP A 72 0.40 -2.22 21.98
N ASN A 73 -0.04 -3.29 21.33
CA ASN A 73 -0.95 -3.17 20.18
C ASN A 73 -2.41 -2.92 20.61
N PHE A 74 -2.83 -3.41 21.78
CA PHE A 74 -4.21 -3.32 22.26
C PHE A 74 -4.50 -2.13 23.19
N THR A 75 -3.49 -1.36 23.65
CA THR A 75 -3.72 -0.12 24.43
C THR A 75 -4.42 1.00 23.64
N GLY A 76 -4.51 0.87 22.31
CA GLY A 76 -5.00 1.94 21.43
C GLY A 76 -3.99 3.09 21.29
N TYR A 77 -4.33 4.07 20.45
CA TYR A 77 -3.54 5.29 20.28
C TYR A 77 -3.67 6.17 21.52
N GLU A 78 -4.87 6.25 22.10
CA GLU A 78 -5.25 7.01 23.29
C GLU A 78 -4.47 6.59 24.54
N GLY A 79 -4.06 5.32 24.60
CA GLY A 79 -3.25 4.78 25.69
C GLY A 79 -1.74 5.08 25.57
N LYS A 80 -1.30 5.72 24.48
CA LYS A 80 0.11 6.08 24.27
C LYS A 80 0.46 7.39 24.97
N SER A 81 1.65 7.46 25.54
CA SER A 81 2.15 8.70 26.16
C SER A 81 2.23 9.87 25.17
N ALA A 82 2.51 9.57 23.90
CA ALA A 82 2.57 10.55 22.81
C ALA A 82 1.22 10.78 22.10
N TYR A 83 0.09 10.34 22.69
CA TYR A 83 -1.23 10.49 22.05
C TYR A 83 -1.58 11.95 21.75
N ALA A 84 -1.28 12.88 22.67
CA ALA A 84 -1.58 14.30 22.46
C ALA A 84 -0.86 14.86 21.22
N GLU A 85 0.40 14.47 21.00
CA GLU A 85 1.18 14.88 19.82
C GLU A 85 0.60 14.28 18.54
N TYR A 86 0.27 12.98 18.54
CA TYR A 86 -0.41 12.32 17.41
C TYR A 86 -1.77 12.96 17.10
N ARG A 87 -2.58 13.20 18.13
CA ARG A 87 -3.91 13.78 18.01
C ARG A 87 -3.83 15.17 17.41
N ALA A 88 -2.86 15.99 17.86
CA ALA A 88 -2.64 17.33 17.37
C ALA A 88 -2.28 17.36 15.88
N VAL A 89 -1.34 16.52 15.42
CA VAL A 89 -0.97 16.50 13.99
C VAL A 89 -2.14 16.02 13.12
N VAL A 90 -2.92 15.04 13.58
CA VAL A 90 -4.13 14.58 12.87
C VAL A 90 -5.20 15.68 12.81
N GLU A 91 -5.41 16.43 13.90
CA GLU A 91 -6.30 17.60 13.94
C GLU A 91 -5.83 18.70 13.00
N THR A 92 -4.52 18.98 12.97
CA THR A 92 -3.92 19.94 12.03
C THR A 92 -4.22 19.55 10.58
N MET A 93 -4.01 18.29 10.21
CA MET A 93 -4.30 17.81 8.85
C MET A 93 -5.80 17.86 8.53
N LYS A 94 -6.67 17.55 9.49
CA LYS A 94 -8.12 17.72 9.33
C LYS A 94 -8.48 19.18 9.04
N ASN A 95 -7.95 20.13 9.81
CA ASN A 95 -8.21 21.55 9.62
C ASN A 95 -7.68 22.05 8.26
N ILE A 96 -6.51 21.57 7.82
CA ILE A 96 -5.98 21.84 6.47
C ILE A 96 -6.95 21.34 5.39
N GLY A 97 -7.51 20.14 5.56
CA GLY A 97 -8.49 19.58 4.64
C GLY A 97 -9.81 20.36 4.57
N GLU A 98 -10.20 21.00 5.67
CA GLU A 98 -11.42 21.81 5.78
C GLU A 98 -11.20 23.28 5.33
N ASP A 99 -9.95 23.73 5.20
CA ASP A 99 -9.62 25.09 4.74
C ASP A 99 -9.95 25.26 3.24
N PRO A 100 -10.79 26.24 2.84
CA PRO A 100 -11.16 26.46 1.45
C PRO A 100 -9.99 26.85 0.52
N ASN A 101 -8.87 27.35 1.06
CA ASN A 101 -7.67 27.72 0.28
C ASN A 101 -6.69 26.55 0.10
N LEU A 102 -6.81 25.51 0.93
CA LEU A 102 -5.96 24.32 0.91
C LEU A 102 -6.78 23.11 0.46
N GLY A 103 -7.69 22.61 1.29
CA GLY A 103 -8.64 21.56 0.92
C GLY A 103 -8.04 20.15 0.91
N CYS A 104 -8.81 19.19 0.39
CA CYS A 104 -8.44 17.78 0.38
C CYS A 104 -7.20 17.47 -0.49
N GLY A 105 -6.50 16.37 -0.18
CA GLY A 105 -5.31 15.95 -0.92
C GLY A 105 -4.59 14.77 -0.29
N ARG A 106 -3.66 14.17 -1.05
CA ARG A 106 -2.82 13.08 -0.55
C ARG A 106 -1.68 13.64 0.31
N ALA A 107 -1.39 12.95 1.41
CA ALA A 107 -0.28 13.24 2.30
C ALA A 107 0.79 12.14 2.26
N LEU A 108 2.05 12.57 2.24
CA LEU A 108 3.21 11.72 2.51
C LEU A 108 3.91 12.26 3.75
N TRP A 109 4.27 11.39 4.68
CA TRP A 109 5.06 11.75 5.86
C TRP A 109 6.46 11.18 5.76
N GLU A 110 7.40 11.87 6.41
CA GLU A 110 8.74 11.36 6.61
C GLU A 110 8.73 10.03 7.40
N ASN A 111 9.46 9.05 6.88
CA ASN A 111 9.72 7.81 7.59
C ASN A 111 10.71 8.06 8.74
N ASN A 112 10.32 7.66 9.95
CA ASN A 112 11.18 7.73 11.12
C ASN A 112 10.79 6.65 12.15
N SER A 113 11.76 5.94 12.71
CA SER A 113 11.51 4.91 13.74
C SER A 113 10.95 5.47 15.05
N GLU A 114 11.22 6.75 15.37
CA GLU A 114 10.68 7.44 16.53
C GLU A 114 9.15 7.48 16.52
N LEU A 115 8.53 7.46 15.34
CA LEU A 115 7.07 7.43 15.17
C LEU A 115 6.42 6.24 15.87
N ASN A 116 7.18 5.18 16.17
CA ASN A 116 6.72 4.08 17.01
C ASN A 116 6.21 4.57 18.38
N LYS A 117 6.61 5.75 18.89
CA LYS A 117 6.02 6.33 20.11
C LYS A 117 4.49 6.52 20.04
N TYR A 118 3.92 6.60 18.84
CA TYR A 118 2.48 6.63 18.60
C TYR A 118 1.83 5.23 18.58
N GLY A 119 2.58 4.15 18.81
CA GLY A 119 2.12 2.77 18.75
C GLY A 119 2.57 2.00 17.51
N THR A 120 2.89 2.70 16.43
CA THR A 120 3.45 2.13 15.19
C THR A 120 4.09 3.25 14.37
N THR A 121 5.13 2.93 13.59
CA THR A 121 5.71 3.86 12.61
C THR A 121 4.75 4.22 11.48
N MET A 122 3.67 3.45 11.34
CA MET A 122 2.64 3.60 10.30
C MET A 122 1.40 4.37 10.78
N SER A 123 1.47 5.12 11.89
CA SER A 123 0.29 5.70 12.54
C SER A 123 -0.48 6.70 11.65
N LEU A 124 0.21 7.34 10.70
CA LEU A 124 -0.35 8.29 9.74
C LEU A 124 -1.01 7.63 8.52
N MET A 125 -0.96 6.29 8.39
CA MET A 125 -1.83 5.55 7.45
C MET A 125 -3.32 5.78 7.75
N LEU A 126 -3.66 6.15 9.00
CA LEU A 126 -5.04 6.39 9.43
C LEU A 126 -5.53 7.83 9.21
N LEU A 127 -4.74 8.71 8.60
CA LEU A 127 -5.23 10.06 8.22
C LEU A 127 -6.61 10.02 7.53
N PRO A 128 -6.88 9.14 6.54
CA PRO A 128 -8.19 9.07 5.90
C PRO A 128 -9.33 8.74 6.87
N HIS A 129 -9.09 7.91 7.88
CA HIS A 129 -10.08 7.59 8.90
C HIS A 129 -10.47 8.86 9.69
N TRP A 130 -9.48 9.61 10.16
CA TRP A 130 -9.69 10.80 10.99
C TRP A 130 -10.24 12.00 10.21
N THR A 131 -9.93 12.09 8.93
CA THR A 131 -10.33 13.21 8.06
C THR A 131 -11.49 12.86 7.12
N LYS A 132 -12.19 11.73 7.34
CA LYS A 132 -13.30 11.25 6.50
C LYS A 132 -12.94 11.19 5.00
N GLY A 133 -11.75 10.70 4.69
CA GLY A 133 -11.23 10.55 3.34
C GLY A 133 -10.67 11.83 2.70
N CYS A 134 -10.82 13.01 3.31
CA CYS A 134 -10.35 14.27 2.72
C CYS A 134 -8.81 14.34 2.62
N ILE A 135 -8.09 13.99 3.68
CA ILE A 135 -6.65 13.80 3.63
C ILE A 135 -6.35 12.32 3.38
N GLY A 136 -5.90 12.04 2.16
CA GLY A 136 -5.43 10.72 1.76
C GLY A 136 -4.07 10.41 2.38
N SER A 137 -3.74 9.13 2.50
CA SER A 137 -2.42 8.67 2.91
C SER A 137 -1.73 7.99 1.73
N MET A 138 -0.45 8.29 1.49
CA MET A 138 0.33 7.67 0.41
C MET A 138 0.77 6.23 0.72
N GLU A 139 0.69 5.82 1.99
CA GLU A 139 0.95 4.44 2.41
C GLU A 139 -0.31 3.87 3.09
N GLY A 140 -0.55 2.59 2.91
CA GLY A 140 -1.67 1.89 3.53
C GLY A 140 -1.35 0.41 3.67
N LEU A 141 -2.07 -0.32 4.54
CA LEU A 141 -1.72 -1.68 4.96
C LEU A 141 -1.45 -2.66 3.80
N ASN A 142 -2.22 -2.55 2.70
CA ASN A 142 -2.08 -3.40 1.52
C ASN A 142 -1.33 -2.71 0.37
N PHE A 143 -0.28 -1.93 0.68
CA PHE A 143 0.49 -1.22 -0.34
C PHE A 143 1.02 -2.17 -1.43
N GLU A 144 1.34 -3.43 -1.12
CA GLU A 144 1.85 -4.39 -2.11
C GLU A 144 0.93 -4.63 -3.31
N ALA A 145 -0.38 -4.34 -3.18
CA ALA A 145 -1.34 -4.50 -4.27
C ALA A 145 -1.29 -3.36 -5.30
N ALA A 146 -0.69 -2.20 -4.96
CA ALA A 146 -0.64 -1.05 -5.85
C ALA A 146 0.61 -1.11 -6.74
N GLY A 147 0.43 -0.95 -8.06
CA GLY A 147 1.55 -0.86 -8.99
C GLY A 147 2.40 0.40 -8.84
N THR A 148 1.98 1.37 -8.01
CA THR A 148 2.75 2.58 -7.68
C THR A 148 3.66 2.45 -6.46
N THR A 149 3.64 1.31 -5.77
CA THR A 149 4.39 1.08 -4.52
C THR A 149 5.89 1.32 -4.61
N PRO A 150 6.60 0.87 -5.66
CA PRO A 150 8.03 1.19 -5.82
C PRO A 150 8.30 2.70 -5.80
N TYR A 151 7.48 3.48 -6.51
CA TYR A 151 7.63 4.92 -6.64
C TYR A 151 7.27 5.65 -5.36
N HIS A 152 6.28 5.15 -4.61
CA HIS A 152 6.00 5.64 -3.27
C HIS A 152 7.23 5.51 -2.37
N PHE A 153 7.87 4.33 -2.31
CA PHE A 153 9.04 4.13 -1.45
C PHE A 153 10.28 4.91 -1.91
N ILE A 154 10.48 5.11 -3.22
CA ILE A 154 11.52 6.03 -3.74
C ILE A 154 11.24 7.47 -3.25
N THR A 155 9.99 7.93 -3.37
CA THR A 155 9.58 9.25 -2.87
C THR A 155 9.77 9.38 -1.37
N ALA A 156 9.34 8.38 -0.60
CA ALA A 156 9.42 8.38 0.85
C ALA A 156 10.89 8.44 1.32
N ALA A 157 11.79 7.68 0.68
CA ALA A 157 13.23 7.77 0.93
C ALA A 157 13.77 9.18 0.63
N ALA A 158 13.47 9.72 -0.54
CA ALA A 158 13.91 11.07 -0.93
C ALA A 158 13.44 12.18 0.02
N MET A 159 12.26 11.99 0.62
CA MET A 159 11.66 12.93 1.57
C MET A 159 11.88 12.56 3.04
N SER A 160 12.80 11.65 3.35
CA SER A 160 13.12 11.27 4.73
C SER A 160 14.61 11.38 4.98
N LYS A 161 15.02 11.69 6.22
CA LYS A 161 16.43 11.62 6.61
C LYS A 161 17.05 10.27 6.27
N GLN A 162 16.31 9.19 6.55
CA GLN A 162 16.68 7.82 6.22
C GLN A 162 15.42 6.94 6.21
N SER A 163 15.28 6.08 5.20
CA SER A 163 14.20 5.08 5.13
C SER A 163 14.72 3.65 5.29
N SER A 164 13.83 2.73 5.68
CA SER A 164 14.13 1.29 5.79
C SER A 164 14.25 0.59 4.44
N ASN A 165 13.74 1.23 3.37
CA ASN A 165 13.89 0.78 1.98
C ASN A 165 13.42 -0.68 1.76
N PRO A 166 12.13 -0.99 2.03
CA PRO A 166 11.63 -2.37 2.11
C PRO A 166 11.47 -3.06 0.74
N VAL A 167 11.40 -2.30 -0.36
CA VAL A 167 11.29 -2.87 -1.70
C VAL A 167 12.71 -3.16 -2.22
N ARG A 168 13.00 -4.44 -2.41
CA ARG A 168 14.32 -4.90 -2.85
C ARG A 168 14.67 -4.32 -4.22
N GLU A 169 15.97 -4.18 -4.45
CA GLU A 169 16.57 -3.84 -5.76
C GLU A 169 16.27 -2.43 -6.30
N LEU A 170 15.43 -1.63 -5.63
CA LEU A 170 15.25 -0.23 -5.99
C LEU A 170 16.50 0.60 -5.72
N ARG A 171 16.63 1.69 -6.48
CA ARG A 171 17.64 2.73 -6.31
C ARG A 171 16.99 3.83 -5.47
N TYR A 172 17.45 4.00 -4.23
CA TYR A 172 16.87 4.95 -3.28
C TYR A 172 17.70 6.22 -3.19
N ASP A 173 17.02 7.37 -3.10
CA ASP A 173 17.60 8.71 -3.09
C ASP A 173 17.48 9.38 -1.71
N ASP A 174 17.84 8.68 -0.62
CA ASP A 174 17.60 9.12 0.76
C ASP A 174 18.00 10.60 1.01
N ASN A 175 17.10 11.35 1.69
CA ASN A 175 17.28 12.74 2.10
C ASN A 175 17.64 13.73 0.97
N ASN A 176 17.05 13.55 -0.21
CA ASN A 176 17.21 14.42 -1.37
C ASN A 176 15.87 15.05 -1.78
N ALA A 177 15.45 16.11 -1.09
CA ALA A 177 14.20 16.79 -1.38
C ALA A 177 14.19 17.47 -2.77
N GLY A 178 15.36 17.76 -3.35
CA GLY A 178 15.46 18.27 -4.72
C GLY A 178 14.87 17.30 -5.76
N LEU A 179 15.16 16.00 -5.63
CA LEU A 179 14.48 14.95 -6.40
C LEU A 179 13.09 14.66 -5.85
N GLY A 180 12.96 14.60 -4.52
CA GLY A 180 11.73 14.24 -3.82
C GLY A 180 10.53 15.14 -4.14
N VAL A 181 10.73 16.45 -4.35
CA VAL A 181 9.67 17.38 -4.78
C VAL A 181 9.06 16.96 -6.12
N ARG A 182 9.91 16.58 -7.09
CA ARG A 182 9.42 16.10 -8.39
C ARG A 182 8.65 14.80 -8.20
N TYR A 183 9.15 13.88 -7.38
CA TYR A 183 8.46 12.63 -7.08
C TYR A 183 7.08 12.85 -6.44
N LEU A 184 6.99 13.78 -5.47
CA LEU A 184 5.73 14.21 -4.87
C LEU A 184 4.75 14.76 -5.91
N GLN A 185 5.25 15.63 -6.81
CA GLN A 185 4.46 16.18 -7.91
C GLN A 185 3.94 15.10 -8.83
N GLU A 186 4.80 14.21 -9.31
CA GLU A 186 4.41 13.12 -10.21
C GLU A 186 3.38 12.19 -9.57
N LEU A 187 3.51 11.89 -8.29
CA LEU A 187 2.54 11.07 -7.56
C LEU A 187 1.27 11.81 -7.11
N GLY A 188 1.17 13.12 -7.41
CA GLY A 188 0.02 13.94 -7.01
C GLY A 188 -0.13 14.06 -5.49
N VAL A 189 1.01 14.11 -4.77
CA VAL A 189 1.04 14.31 -3.32
C VAL A 189 0.94 15.79 -3.04
N ARG A 190 -0.14 16.19 -2.36
CA ARG A 190 -0.43 17.60 -2.08
C ARG A 190 0.23 18.09 -0.80
N TYR A 191 0.40 17.20 0.17
CA TYR A 191 0.93 17.53 1.48
C TYR A 191 2.13 16.66 1.82
N TYR A 192 3.22 17.30 2.22
CA TYR A 192 4.38 16.63 2.77
C TYR A 192 4.52 16.99 4.25
N MET A 193 4.67 15.96 5.10
CA MET A 193 4.79 16.10 6.55
C MET A 193 6.23 15.74 6.96
N ALA A 194 7.06 16.74 7.24
CA ALA A 194 8.44 16.56 7.69
C ALA A 194 8.52 16.49 9.21
N PHE A 195 9.49 15.75 9.75
CA PHE A 195 9.63 15.49 11.18
C PHE A 195 11.05 15.80 11.71
N THR A 196 12.10 15.33 11.02
CA THR A 196 13.49 15.54 11.44
C THR A 196 14.03 16.90 10.98
N ALA A 197 15.00 17.43 11.72
CA ALA A 197 15.65 18.69 11.35
C ALA A 197 16.32 18.60 9.96
N GLU A 198 16.87 17.44 9.61
CA GLU A 198 17.50 17.18 8.32
C GLU A 198 16.50 17.23 7.16
N ALA A 199 15.37 16.54 7.27
CA ALA A 199 14.33 16.56 6.24
C ALA A 199 13.65 17.93 6.15
N ILE A 200 13.40 18.59 7.29
CA ILE A 200 12.90 19.97 7.34
C ILE A 200 13.89 20.93 6.65
N SER A 201 15.20 20.78 6.89
CA SER A 201 16.23 21.60 6.25
C SER A 201 16.28 21.40 4.74
N GLN A 202 16.16 20.16 4.26
CA GLN A 202 16.06 19.85 2.84
C GLN A 202 14.79 20.43 2.22
N ALA A 203 13.64 20.30 2.89
CA ALA A 203 12.36 20.83 2.41
C ALA A 203 12.34 22.36 2.33
N ASN A 204 12.93 23.05 3.31
CA ASN A 204 13.02 24.51 3.35
C ASN A 204 13.86 25.11 2.21
N GLN A 205 14.69 24.31 1.54
CA GLN A 205 15.47 24.74 0.37
C GLN A 205 14.67 24.66 -0.94
N GLN A 206 13.47 24.06 -0.91
CA GLN A 206 12.69 23.80 -2.12
C GLN A 206 11.62 24.86 -2.32
N ALA A 207 11.74 25.64 -3.40
CA ALA A 207 10.79 26.71 -3.72
C ALA A 207 9.34 26.21 -3.96
N ALA A 208 9.17 24.94 -4.34
CA ALA A 208 7.86 24.33 -4.58
C ALA A 208 7.20 23.74 -3.31
N LEU A 209 7.83 23.90 -2.13
CA LEU A 209 7.28 23.50 -0.84
C LEU A 209 6.95 24.73 -0.01
N SER A 210 5.67 25.03 0.11
CA SER A 210 5.19 26.12 0.96
C SER A 210 4.87 25.58 2.34
N LYS A 211 5.58 26.02 3.39
CA LYS A 211 5.21 25.70 4.78
C LYS A 211 3.84 26.30 5.09
N ILE A 212 2.88 25.46 5.48
CA ILE A 212 1.49 25.86 5.76
C ILE A 212 1.09 25.66 7.21
N ALA A 213 1.75 24.76 7.95
CA ALA A 213 1.46 24.53 9.36
C ALA A 213 2.65 23.91 10.09
N GLU A 214 2.56 23.94 11.42
CA GLU A 214 3.46 23.24 12.35
C GLU A 214 2.61 22.64 13.47
N SER A 215 2.95 21.42 13.90
CA SER A 215 2.24 20.71 14.97
C SER A 215 3.23 19.86 15.76
N GLY A 216 3.71 20.40 16.87
CA GLY A 216 4.81 19.80 17.63
C GLY A 216 6.06 19.65 16.75
N PRO A 217 6.64 18.44 16.61
CA PRO A 217 7.81 18.22 15.76
C PRO A 217 7.49 18.23 14.25
N TRP A 218 6.21 18.23 13.87
CA TRP A 218 5.81 18.14 12.47
C TRP A 218 5.77 19.50 11.79
N VAL A 219 6.40 19.62 10.63
CA VAL A 219 6.24 20.75 9.70
C VAL A 219 5.51 20.26 8.46
N ILE A 220 4.39 20.92 8.13
CA ILE A 220 3.54 20.53 7.01
C ILE A 220 3.77 21.51 5.86
N TYR A 221 4.10 20.96 4.70
CA TYR A 221 4.29 21.68 3.46
C TYR A 221 3.18 21.36 2.46
N LYS A 222 2.68 22.39 1.78
CA LYS A 222 1.92 22.23 0.54
C LYS A 222 2.91 22.07 -0.61
N VAL A 223 2.68 21.06 -1.43
CA VAL A 223 3.44 20.79 -2.65
C VAL A 223 2.76 21.50 -3.81
N ASP A 224 3.49 22.36 -4.52
CA ASP A 224 2.97 23.01 -5.73
C ASP A 224 2.93 22.04 -6.91
N ARG A 225 2.03 22.25 -7.87
CA ARG A 225 1.87 21.45 -9.11
C ARG A 225 1.61 19.96 -8.89
N SER A 226 0.90 19.63 -7.82
CA SER A 226 0.55 18.26 -7.42
C SER A 226 -0.87 17.84 -7.84
N ASP A 227 -1.47 18.48 -8.85
CA ASP A 227 -2.83 18.16 -9.29
C ASP A 227 -2.95 16.70 -9.74
N LEU A 228 -4.08 16.05 -9.42
CA LEU A 228 -4.29 14.63 -9.73
C LEU A 228 -4.56 14.38 -11.21
N VAL A 229 -5.07 15.38 -11.92
CA VAL A 229 -5.37 15.31 -13.35
C VAL A 229 -4.67 16.48 -14.01
N VAL A 230 -3.75 16.19 -14.92
CA VAL A 230 -2.89 17.19 -15.55
C VAL A 230 -2.94 17.06 -17.08
N PRO A 231 -2.95 18.20 -17.82
CA PRO A 231 -2.92 18.16 -19.26
C PRO A 231 -1.54 17.68 -19.72
N MET A 232 -1.51 16.87 -20.78
CA MET A 232 -0.23 16.49 -21.40
C MET A 232 0.18 17.55 -22.42
N THR A 233 1.46 17.91 -22.41
CA THR A 233 2.06 18.82 -23.39
C THR A 233 2.74 18.06 -24.53
N VAL A 234 3.15 16.82 -24.30
CA VAL A 234 3.78 15.95 -25.30
C VAL A 234 3.01 14.64 -25.40
N GLN A 235 2.80 14.16 -26.62
CA GLN A 235 2.12 12.88 -26.87
C GLN A 235 2.91 11.70 -26.27
N PRO A 236 2.26 10.76 -25.55
CA PRO A 236 2.90 9.54 -25.10
C PRO A 236 3.48 8.70 -26.24
N VAL A 237 4.42 7.82 -25.89
CA VAL A 237 5.00 6.82 -26.79
C VAL A 237 4.76 5.42 -26.26
N ILE A 238 4.39 4.48 -27.13
CA ILE A 238 4.20 3.07 -26.76
C ILE A 238 5.57 2.41 -26.71
N VAL A 239 5.88 1.74 -25.59
CA VAL A 239 7.21 1.16 -25.36
C VAL A 239 7.16 -0.36 -25.30
N SER A 240 7.97 -0.99 -26.14
CA SER A 240 8.31 -2.42 -26.06
C SER A 240 9.66 -2.63 -25.38
N THR A 241 9.83 -3.77 -24.71
CA THR A 241 11.13 -4.19 -24.15
C THR A 241 11.38 -5.66 -24.46
N THR A 242 12.62 -6.09 -24.26
CA THR A 242 13.04 -7.49 -24.42
C THR A 242 12.75 -8.38 -23.21
N SER A 243 12.28 -7.82 -22.09
CA SER A 243 11.95 -8.59 -20.89
C SER A 243 10.64 -9.37 -21.06
N ASP A 244 10.70 -10.68 -20.83
CA ASP A 244 9.56 -11.60 -20.92
C ASP A 244 8.66 -11.56 -19.66
N ASP A 245 9.13 -11.01 -18.54
CA ASP A 245 8.33 -10.82 -17.33
C ASP A 245 7.62 -9.44 -17.38
N PRO A 246 6.27 -9.39 -17.52
CA PRO A 246 5.53 -8.14 -17.57
C PRO A 246 5.69 -7.26 -16.33
N LYS A 247 5.95 -7.86 -15.15
CA LYS A 247 6.15 -7.12 -13.91
C LYS A 247 7.51 -6.43 -13.91
N GLU A 248 8.57 -7.19 -14.19
CA GLU A 248 9.93 -6.65 -14.27
C GLU A 248 10.03 -5.59 -15.37
N ARG A 249 9.50 -5.88 -16.55
CA ARG A 249 9.42 -4.97 -17.69
C ARG A 249 8.88 -3.60 -17.30
N TRP A 250 7.75 -3.57 -16.61
CA TRP A 250 7.13 -2.31 -16.25
C TRP A 250 7.83 -1.62 -15.08
N LEU A 251 8.41 -2.39 -14.15
CA LEU A 251 9.21 -1.84 -13.06
C LEU A 251 10.44 -1.11 -13.62
N GLU A 252 11.15 -1.69 -14.60
CA GLU A 252 12.29 -1.08 -15.28
C GLU A 252 11.88 0.21 -16.01
N ILE A 253 10.86 0.16 -16.88
CA ILE A 253 10.37 1.37 -17.59
C ILE A 253 9.94 2.44 -16.59
N GLY A 254 9.11 2.05 -15.62
CA GLY A 254 8.51 2.99 -14.69
C GLY A 254 9.53 3.64 -13.78
N THR A 255 10.48 2.90 -13.22
CA THR A 255 11.56 3.47 -12.38
C THR A 255 12.53 4.31 -13.20
N SER A 256 12.85 3.88 -14.43
CA SER A 256 13.74 4.64 -15.32
C SER A 256 13.14 5.99 -15.69
N TRP A 257 11.88 6.04 -16.13
CA TRP A 257 11.20 7.32 -16.37
C TRP A 257 11.03 8.13 -15.07
N PHE A 258 10.68 7.46 -13.97
CA PHE A 258 10.44 8.15 -12.70
C PHE A 258 11.70 8.80 -12.15
N GLN A 259 12.86 8.15 -12.20
CA GLN A 259 14.11 8.67 -11.63
C GLN A 259 14.96 9.43 -12.66
N HIS A 260 14.87 9.08 -13.95
CA HIS A 260 15.65 9.64 -15.05
C HIS A 260 14.76 10.16 -16.20
N PRO A 261 13.84 11.11 -15.93
CA PRO A 261 12.95 11.63 -16.98
C PRO A 261 13.72 12.30 -18.12
N GLU A 262 14.96 12.76 -17.89
CA GLU A 262 15.84 13.34 -18.90
C GLU A 262 16.19 12.39 -20.06
N ASP A 263 16.11 11.07 -19.83
CA ASP A 263 16.32 10.06 -20.86
C ASP A 263 15.08 9.86 -21.76
N TRP A 264 13.94 10.46 -21.40
CA TRP A 264 12.64 10.23 -22.02
C TRP A 264 12.00 11.54 -22.50
N ALA A 265 12.02 11.78 -23.81
CA ALA A 265 11.39 12.97 -24.39
C ALA A 265 9.85 12.94 -24.34
N ALA A 266 9.24 11.78 -24.05
CA ALA A 266 7.80 11.60 -23.90
C ALA A 266 7.52 10.53 -22.83
N VAL A 267 6.33 10.59 -22.22
CA VAL A 267 5.92 9.60 -21.22
C VAL A 267 5.71 8.23 -21.88
N PRO A 268 6.36 7.16 -21.40
CA PRO A 268 6.20 5.83 -21.95
C PRO A 268 4.87 5.20 -21.53
N ALA A 269 4.23 4.53 -22.48
CA ALA A 269 2.94 3.85 -22.35
C ALA A 269 3.07 2.36 -22.67
N ASP A 270 2.30 1.51 -21.97
CA ASP A 270 2.24 0.06 -22.23
C ASP A 270 1.44 -0.25 -23.51
N ASP A 271 0.43 0.57 -23.79
CA ASP A 271 -0.45 0.49 -24.96
C ASP A 271 -1.05 1.87 -25.26
N GLY A 272 -1.67 2.04 -26.42
CA GLY A 272 -2.25 3.30 -26.85
C GLY A 272 -2.85 3.25 -28.25
N PRO A 273 -3.42 4.37 -28.74
CA PRO A 273 -3.84 4.51 -30.13
C PRO A 273 -2.73 4.14 -31.12
N GLU A 274 -3.11 3.56 -32.26
CA GLU A 274 -2.16 3.19 -33.32
C GLU A 274 -1.36 4.37 -33.88
N SER A 275 -1.85 5.60 -33.69
CA SER A 275 -1.17 6.84 -34.10
C SER A 275 -0.01 7.24 -33.17
N TRP A 276 0.12 6.64 -31.98
CA TRP A 276 1.24 6.92 -31.09
C TRP A 276 2.52 6.26 -31.59
N GLN A 277 3.64 6.99 -31.49
CA GLN A 277 4.94 6.46 -31.85
C GLN A 277 5.26 5.23 -31.00
N LYS A 278 5.75 4.17 -31.64
CA LYS A 278 6.24 2.96 -30.98
C LYS A 278 7.76 3.02 -30.92
N VAL A 279 8.34 2.72 -29.75
CA VAL A 279 9.78 2.69 -29.55
C VAL A 279 10.19 1.48 -28.71
N ASP A 280 11.37 0.94 -28.98
CA ASP A 280 11.97 -0.08 -28.11
C ASP A 280 12.75 0.58 -26.97
N ALA A 281 12.65 0.02 -25.76
CA ALA A 281 13.53 0.35 -24.66
C ALA A 281 14.65 -0.69 -24.52
N LYS A 282 15.86 -0.20 -24.29
CA LYS A 282 17.06 -1.01 -24.07
C LYS A 282 17.70 -0.68 -22.74
N ILE A 283 18.27 -1.70 -22.11
CA ILE A 283 19.01 -1.57 -20.86
C ILE A 283 20.27 -0.73 -21.12
N ASP A 284 20.50 0.25 -20.25
CA ASP A 284 21.73 1.02 -20.23
C ASP A 284 22.81 0.28 -19.43
N LEU A 285 23.58 -0.54 -20.14
CA LEU A 285 24.63 -1.39 -19.56
C LEU A 285 25.68 -0.57 -18.78
N ASN A 286 25.86 0.72 -19.07
CA ASN A 286 26.81 1.57 -18.34
C ASN A 286 26.34 1.92 -16.93
N ARG A 287 25.02 1.84 -16.65
CA ARG A 287 24.41 2.14 -15.35
C ARG A 287 23.91 0.89 -14.61
N ARG A 288 24.10 -0.30 -15.19
CA ARG A 288 23.76 -1.57 -14.55
C ARG A 288 24.54 -1.76 -13.25
N GLN A 289 23.89 -2.32 -12.24
CA GLN A 289 24.50 -2.65 -10.96
C GLN A 289 24.08 -4.06 -10.54
N GLY A 290 25.04 -4.99 -10.53
CA GLY A 290 24.80 -6.41 -10.31
C GLY A 290 24.16 -7.10 -11.52
N GLU A 291 24.34 -8.40 -11.62
CA GLU A 291 23.70 -9.24 -12.63
C GLU A 291 22.35 -9.80 -12.13
N PRO A 292 21.45 -10.30 -13.01
CA PRO A 292 20.15 -10.87 -12.66
C PRO A 292 20.15 -11.89 -11.49
N ALA A 293 21.26 -12.60 -11.28
CA ALA A 293 21.40 -13.60 -10.22
C ALA A 293 22.05 -13.06 -8.93
N ASP A 294 22.56 -11.83 -8.94
CA ASP A 294 23.32 -11.28 -7.82
C ASP A 294 22.42 -10.74 -6.70
N PRO A 295 22.71 -11.03 -5.42
CA PRO A 295 21.95 -10.49 -4.29
C PRO A 295 21.95 -8.96 -4.20
N SER A 296 22.97 -8.31 -4.79
CA SER A 296 23.14 -6.86 -4.81
C SER A 296 22.58 -6.19 -6.07
N ARG A 297 21.87 -6.93 -6.93
CA ARG A 297 21.28 -6.36 -8.15
C ARG A 297 20.40 -5.15 -7.82
N LYS A 298 20.45 -4.17 -8.71
CA LYS A 298 19.45 -3.11 -8.81
C LYS A 298 18.63 -3.27 -10.07
N VAL A 299 17.37 -2.86 -10.02
CA VAL A 299 16.51 -2.74 -11.21
C VAL A 299 17.29 -2.00 -12.29
N ASP A 300 17.27 -2.58 -13.50
CA ASP A 300 18.01 -2.05 -14.62
C ASP A 300 17.41 -0.72 -15.07
N ILE A 301 18.29 0.21 -15.44
CA ILE A 301 17.85 1.47 -16.03
C ILE A 301 17.72 1.26 -17.53
N VAL A 302 16.55 1.54 -18.08
CA VAL A 302 16.24 1.44 -19.50
C VAL A 302 16.03 2.82 -20.11
N LYS A 303 16.42 2.96 -21.38
CA LYS A 303 16.23 4.17 -22.17
C LYS A 303 15.73 3.82 -23.58
N PRO A 304 15.12 4.76 -24.30
CA PRO A 304 14.74 4.56 -25.69
C PRO A 304 15.95 4.10 -26.54
N ALA A 305 15.75 3.07 -27.35
CA ALA A 305 16.75 2.58 -28.31
C ALA A 305 16.97 3.55 -29.47
N GLU A 306 15.95 4.37 -29.74
CA GLU A 306 15.86 5.33 -30.83
C GLU A 306 15.43 6.68 -30.28
N ASN A 307 15.75 7.75 -30.99
CA ASN A 307 15.30 9.08 -30.61
C ASN A 307 13.78 9.19 -30.74
N ILE A 308 13.12 9.65 -29.68
CA ILE A 308 11.68 9.94 -29.69
C ILE A 308 11.46 11.23 -30.49
N SER A 309 10.55 11.18 -31.47
CA SER A 309 10.11 12.37 -32.18
C SER A 309 9.03 13.06 -31.36
N VAL A 310 9.35 14.20 -30.75
CA VAL A 310 8.41 14.93 -29.90
C VAL A 310 7.23 15.43 -30.72
N VAL A 311 6.02 15.07 -30.28
CA VAL A 311 4.76 15.59 -30.82
C VAL A 311 4.13 16.46 -29.75
N GLU A 312 4.21 17.77 -29.94
CA GLU A 312 3.58 18.76 -29.07
C GLU A 312 2.06 18.65 -29.16
N LEU A 313 1.41 18.72 -28.00
CA LEU A 313 -0.04 18.67 -27.86
C LEU A 313 -0.59 20.08 -27.66
N GLU A 314 -1.81 20.30 -28.14
CA GLU A 314 -2.49 21.56 -27.89
C GLU A 314 -2.78 21.74 -26.38
N PRO A 315 -2.64 22.95 -25.83
CA PRO A 315 -3.00 23.20 -24.43
C PRO A 315 -4.45 22.86 -24.13
N VAL A 316 -4.67 22.24 -22.96
CA VAL A 316 -5.98 21.85 -22.43
C VAL A 316 -6.11 22.40 -21.01
N THR A 317 -7.28 22.97 -20.72
CA THR A 317 -7.65 23.40 -19.37
C THR A 317 -8.47 22.31 -18.70
N ILE A 318 -8.05 21.92 -17.50
CA ILE A 318 -8.76 20.95 -16.66
C ILE A 318 -9.47 21.68 -15.53
N SER A 319 -10.72 21.31 -15.28
CA SER A 319 -11.54 21.92 -14.24
C SER A 319 -12.43 20.88 -13.55
N ASN A 320 -13.01 21.26 -12.41
CA ASN A 320 -13.99 20.45 -11.68
C ASN A 320 -13.50 19.03 -11.31
N THR A 321 -12.20 18.87 -11.07
CA THR A 321 -11.64 17.58 -10.64
C THR A 321 -12.23 17.17 -9.29
N LYS A 322 -12.86 16.00 -9.26
CA LYS A 322 -13.44 15.39 -8.05
C LYS A 322 -12.93 13.97 -7.91
N LEU A 323 -12.33 13.69 -6.77
CA LEU A 323 -11.97 12.35 -6.33
C LEU A 323 -13.05 11.81 -5.40
N GLU A 324 -13.54 10.62 -5.70
CA GLU A 324 -14.45 9.81 -4.91
C GLU A 324 -13.74 8.51 -4.52
N ASP A 325 -14.35 7.68 -3.66
CA ASP A 325 -13.73 6.44 -3.16
C ASP A 325 -13.32 5.47 -4.28
N GLU A 326 -14.16 5.35 -5.32
CA GLU A 326 -13.95 4.43 -6.45
C GLU A 326 -13.99 5.14 -7.81
N ALA A 327 -13.93 6.48 -7.84
CA ALA A 327 -14.04 7.23 -9.09
C ALA A 327 -13.25 8.53 -9.07
N ILE A 328 -12.87 8.98 -10.26
CA ILE A 328 -12.35 10.32 -10.48
C ILE A 328 -13.07 10.93 -11.68
N SER A 329 -13.53 12.16 -11.53
CA SER A 329 -14.19 12.90 -12.60
C SER A 329 -13.59 14.28 -12.77
N PHE A 330 -13.61 14.79 -14.00
CA PHE A 330 -13.09 16.11 -14.34
C PHE A 330 -13.70 16.59 -15.66
N SER A 331 -13.55 17.89 -15.92
CA SER A 331 -13.97 18.52 -17.16
C SER A 331 -12.78 19.06 -17.94
N VAL A 332 -12.85 18.99 -19.27
CA VAL A 332 -11.88 19.57 -20.20
C VAL A 332 -12.56 20.59 -21.12
N ASP A 333 -11.82 21.62 -21.51
CA ASP A 333 -12.24 22.58 -22.53
C ASP A 333 -12.15 22.01 -23.95
N LYS A 334 -11.19 21.10 -24.19
CA LYS A 334 -10.92 20.49 -25.49
C LYS A 334 -10.88 18.97 -25.43
N VAL A 335 -11.47 18.33 -26.43
CA VAL A 335 -11.49 16.88 -26.62
C VAL A 335 -10.40 16.43 -27.57
N GLY A 336 -10.05 15.14 -27.55
CA GLY A 336 -9.06 14.54 -28.45
C GLY A 336 -7.60 14.68 -28.01
N VAL A 337 -7.31 15.46 -26.97
CA VAL A 337 -5.96 15.64 -26.43
C VAL A 337 -5.75 14.76 -25.18
N PRO A 338 -4.67 13.98 -25.09
CA PRO A 338 -4.36 13.14 -23.93
C PRO A 338 -4.29 13.92 -22.60
N VAL A 339 -4.86 13.33 -21.56
CA VAL A 339 -4.84 13.85 -20.18
C VAL A 339 -4.28 12.78 -19.24
N LEU A 340 -3.32 13.16 -18.40
CA LEU A 340 -2.72 12.28 -17.40
C LEU A 340 -3.54 12.30 -16.11
N VAL A 341 -3.85 11.12 -15.60
CA VAL A 341 -4.50 10.88 -14.32
C VAL A 341 -3.48 10.20 -13.40
N ARG A 342 -3.02 10.92 -12.37
CA ARG A 342 -2.07 10.47 -11.35
C ARG A 342 -2.75 9.55 -10.33
N MET A 343 -3.29 8.44 -10.82
CA MET A 343 -3.89 7.37 -10.04
C MET A 343 -3.29 6.06 -10.50
N SER A 344 -3.02 5.14 -9.57
CA SER A 344 -2.42 3.85 -9.91
C SER A 344 -3.30 3.11 -10.92
N TYR A 345 -2.72 2.77 -12.07
CA TYR A 345 -3.38 1.94 -13.06
C TYR A 345 -3.67 0.55 -12.48
N PHE A 346 -4.83 0.03 -12.87
CA PHE A 346 -5.25 -1.35 -12.68
C PHE A 346 -6.25 -1.71 -13.81
N PRO A 347 -6.28 -2.94 -14.32
CA PRO A 347 -7.16 -3.33 -15.44
C PRO A 347 -8.66 -3.14 -15.22
N ASN A 348 -9.11 -3.01 -13.96
CA ASN A 348 -10.51 -2.83 -13.63
C ASN A 348 -11.00 -1.39 -13.83
N TRP A 349 -10.12 -0.40 -13.99
CA TRP A 349 -10.57 0.96 -14.30
C TRP A 349 -11.35 0.99 -15.61
N LYS A 350 -12.50 1.67 -15.59
CA LYS A 350 -13.34 1.96 -16.74
C LYS A 350 -13.45 3.46 -16.90
N VAL A 351 -13.59 3.91 -18.15
CA VAL A 351 -13.74 5.33 -18.46
C VAL A 351 -14.97 5.56 -19.31
N GLU A 352 -15.69 6.64 -18.99
CA GLU A 352 -16.81 7.15 -19.76
C GLU A 352 -16.40 8.46 -20.44
N ASN A 353 -16.87 8.65 -21.68
CA ASN A 353 -16.58 9.84 -22.50
C ASN A 353 -15.08 10.09 -22.77
N ALA A 354 -14.26 9.04 -22.78
CA ALA A 354 -12.87 9.08 -23.23
C ALA A 354 -12.44 7.71 -23.77
N GLN A 355 -11.32 7.66 -24.48
CA GLN A 355 -10.62 6.41 -24.81
C GLN A 355 -9.58 6.07 -23.73
N GLY A 356 -9.27 4.78 -23.57
CA GLY A 356 -8.39 4.25 -22.53
C GLY A 356 -9.16 3.57 -21.38
N PRO A 357 -8.68 3.64 -20.12
CA PRO A 357 -7.42 4.25 -19.69
C PRO A 357 -6.21 3.43 -20.12
N TYR A 358 -5.18 4.11 -20.63
CA TYR A 358 -3.90 3.52 -21.02
C TYR A 358 -2.91 3.60 -19.88
N ARG A 359 -2.19 2.51 -19.59
CA ARG A 359 -1.15 2.48 -18.56
C ARG A 359 0.07 3.27 -19.04
N VAL A 360 0.52 4.23 -18.24
CA VAL A 360 1.72 5.04 -18.52
C VAL A 360 2.66 5.09 -17.32
N ALA A 361 3.94 5.39 -17.53
CA ALA A 361 4.88 5.49 -16.43
C ALA A 361 4.46 6.56 -15.41
N PRO A 362 4.73 6.32 -14.11
CA PRO A 362 5.43 5.16 -13.59
C PRO A 362 4.47 3.97 -13.34
N ASN A 363 3.19 4.22 -13.08
CA ASN A 363 2.09 3.24 -13.18
C ASN A 363 0.76 4.01 -13.11
N MET A 364 0.63 5.04 -13.95
CA MET A 364 -0.51 5.96 -13.99
C MET A 364 -1.38 5.69 -15.22
N MET A 365 -2.37 6.55 -15.42
CA MET A 365 -3.33 6.40 -16.51
C MET A 365 -3.36 7.62 -17.41
N VAL A 366 -3.42 7.40 -18.72
CA VAL A 366 -3.78 8.43 -19.68
C VAL A 366 -5.15 8.11 -20.27
N VAL A 367 -5.97 9.14 -20.43
CA VAL A 367 -7.25 9.07 -21.14
C VAL A 367 -7.31 10.12 -22.23
N ILE A 368 -8.03 9.84 -23.31
CA ILE A 368 -8.22 10.77 -24.43
C ILE A 368 -9.69 11.16 -24.47
N PRO A 369 -10.09 12.36 -24.00
CA PRO A 369 -11.48 12.76 -23.91
C PRO A 369 -12.18 12.74 -25.27
N THR A 370 -13.39 12.18 -25.33
CA THR A 370 -14.30 12.24 -26.48
C THR A 370 -15.47 13.19 -26.24
N LYS A 371 -15.72 13.55 -24.98
CA LYS A 371 -16.59 14.66 -24.56
C LYS A 371 -15.94 15.46 -23.42
N ASN A 372 -16.50 16.63 -23.12
CA ASN A 372 -15.94 17.55 -22.13
C ASN A 372 -16.01 17.06 -20.67
N ASN A 373 -16.87 16.11 -20.32
CA ASN A 373 -17.02 15.60 -18.96
C ASN A 373 -16.63 14.13 -18.89
N ILE A 374 -15.57 13.83 -18.16
CA ILE A 374 -14.95 12.51 -18.08
C ILE A 374 -15.17 11.94 -16.69
N ARG A 375 -15.47 10.63 -16.64
CA ARG A 375 -15.54 9.87 -15.40
C ARG A 375 -14.78 8.57 -15.55
N LEU A 376 -13.78 8.36 -14.71
CA LEU A 376 -13.14 7.07 -14.51
C LEU A 376 -13.74 6.46 -13.25
N HIS A 377 -14.10 5.18 -13.29
CA HIS A 377 -14.57 4.45 -12.11
C HIS A 377 -13.97 3.05 -12.06
N TYR A 378 -13.77 2.54 -10.85
CA TYR A 378 -13.26 1.20 -10.62
C TYR A 378 -14.37 0.17 -10.83
N GLY A 379 -14.18 -0.73 -11.80
CA GLY A 379 -15.18 -1.71 -12.19
C GLY A 379 -15.09 -3.02 -11.41
N TYR A 380 -16.19 -3.76 -11.40
CA TYR A 380 -16.27 -5.14 -10.93
C TYR A 380 -15.88 -6.14 -12.04
N THR A 381 -15.25 -7.24 -11.65
CA THR A 381 -14.96 -8.38 -12.53
C THR A 381 -16.10 -9.40 -12.51
N ARG A 382 -16.09 -10.34 -13.46
CA ARG A 382 -17.03 -11.48 -13.47
C ARG A 382 -16.90 -12.34 -12.20
N VAL A 383 -15.70 -12.41 -11.64
CA VAL A 383 -15.44 -13.15 -10.40
C VAL A 383 -16.14 -12.46 -9.22
N ASP A 384 -16.10 -11.13 -9.17
CA ASP A 384 -16.80 -10.36 -8.12
C ASP A 384 -18.31 -10.60 -8.17
N PHE A 385 -18.91 -10.52 -9.36
CA PHE A 385 -20.34 -10.83 -9.53
C PHE A 385 -20.69 -12.26 -9.11
N PHE A 386 -19.85 -13.24 -9.45
CA PHE A 386 -20.05 -14.62 -9.03
C PHE A 386 -19.92 -14.79 -7.50
N ALA A 387 -18.95 -14.13 -6.88
CA ALA A 387 -18.75 -14.16 -5.43
C ALA A 387 -19.94 -13.51 -4.69
N TYR A 388 -20.47 -12.39 -5.18
CA TYR A 388 -21.67 -11.77 -4.63
C TYR A 388 -22.90 -12.68 -4.77
N PHE A 389 -23.06 -13.34 -5.92
CA PHE A 389 -24.11 -14.33 -6.11
C PHE A 389 -24.01 -15.49 -5.12
N MET A 390 -22.82 -16.07 -4.95
CA MET A 390 -22.58 -17.16 -3.98
C MET A 390 -22.81 -16.71 -2.54
N THR A 391 -22.44 -15.48 -2.19
CA THR A 391 -22.71 -14.87 -0.89
C THR A 391 -24.22 -14.75 -0.65
N PHE A 392 -24.97 -14.26 -1.63
CA PHE A 392 -26.42 -14.18 -1.57
C PHE A 392 -27.06 -15.56 -1.37
N VAL A 393 -26.62 -16.58 -2.13
CA VAL A 393 -27.07 -17.97 -1.95
C VAL A 393 -26.78 -18.49 -0.53
N GLY A 394 -25.60 -18.16 0.03
CA GLY A 394 -25.23 -18.49 1.41
C GLY A 394 -26.19 -17.85 2.42
N ILE A 395 -26.45 -16.55 2.30
CA ILE A 395 -27.39 -15.81 3.16
C ILE A 395 -28.80 -16.39 3.05
N CYS A 396 -29.30 -16.66 1.84
CA CYS A 396 -30.60 -17.29 1.63
C CYS A 396 -30.68 -18.66 2.29
N THR A 397 -29.64 -19.48 2.17
CA THR A 397 -29.55 -20.79 2.81
C THR A 397 -29.60 -20.68 4.33
N MET A 398 -28.88 -19.72 4.91
CA MET A 398 -28.92 -19.43 6.35
C MET A 398 -30.32 -18.99 6.79
N ALA A 399 -30.97 -18.09 6.06
CA ALA A 399 -32.32 -17.60 6.35
C ALA A 399 -33.37 -18.72 6.30
N VAL A 400 -33.32 -19.57 5.27
CA VAL A 400 -34.21 -20.74 5.12
C VAL A 400 -34.00 -21.73 6.27
N ARG A 401 -32.76 -22.05 6.62
CA ARG A 401 -32.45 -22.95 7.75
C ARG A 401 -32.90 -22.37 9.09
N TRP A 402 -32.68 -21.07 9.31
CA TRP A 402 -33.13 -20.38 10.52
C TRP A 402 -34.65 -20.40 10.65
N ARG A 403 -35.38 -20.07 9.58
CA ARG A 403 -36.85 -20.13 9.54
C ARG A 403 -37.37 -21.56 9.73
N GLY A 404 -36.73 -22.55 9.09
CA GLY A 404 -37.05 -23.97 9.29
C GLY A 404 -36.92 -24.42 10.75
N ARG A 405 -35.84 -24.01 11.43
CA ARG A 405 -35.65 -24.26 12.88
C ARG A 405 -36.72 -23.57 13.74
N GLN A 406 -37.10 -22.34 13.42
CA GLN A 406 -38.15 -21.59 14.14
C GLN A 406 -39.53 -22.27 13.98
N VAL A 407 -39.91 -22.67 12.77
CA VAL A 407 -41.16 -23.39 12.51
C VAL A 407 -41.18 -24.76 13.22
N ALA A 408 -40.07 -25.50 13.18
CA ALA A 408 -39.94 -26.77 13.89
C ALA A 408 -40.07 -26.61 15.41
N ARG A 409 -39.50 -25.55 15.99
CA ARG A 409 -39.68 -25.20 17.41
C ARG A 409 -41.13 -24.88 17.74
N ARG A 410 -41.79 -24.00 16.97
CA ARG A 410 -43.22 -23.64 17.19
C ARG A 410 -44.15 -24.86 17.10
N ARG A 411 -43.93 -25.77 16.13
CA ARG A 411 -44.69 -27.02 16.01
C ARG A 411 -44.50 -27.97 17.20
N LYS A 412 -43.31 -28.00 17.82
CA LYS A 412 -43.07 -28.78 19.04
C LYS A 412 -43.78 -28.18 20.26
N THR A 413 -43.80 -26.85 20.38
CA THR A 413 -44.49 -26.16 21.48
C THR A 413 -46.01 -26.28 21.38
N ALA A 414 -46.58 -26.27 20.17
CA ALA A 414 -48.04 -26.42 19.97
C ALA A 414 -48.56 -27.87 20.09
N ARG A 415 -47.67 -28.87 20.21
CA ARG A 415 -48.01 -30.29 20.42
C ARG A 415 -47.89 -30.75 21.88
N ARG A 416 -47.45 -29.86 22.77
CA ARG A 416 -47.57 -29.99 24.23
C ARG A 416 -48.73 -29.12 24.68
#